data_AF-A0A0S8FS36-F1
#
_entry.id   AF-A0A0S8FS36-F1
#
_cell.length_a   1.000
_cell.length_b   1.000
_cell.length_c   1.000
_cell.angle_alpha   90.00
_cell.angle_beta   90.00
_cell.angle_gamma   90.00
#
_symmetry.space_group_name_H-M   'P 1'
#
loop_
_entity.id
_entity.type
_entity.pdbx_description
1 polymer ?
#
loop_
_entity_poly.entity_id
_entity_poly.type
_entity_poly.pdbx_seq_one_letter_code
_entity_poly.pdbx_strand_id
1 'polypeptide(L)' 'MVDKKTSEEILRGMDEAAEKAKDDFNTLPEETRKLAAAWVRKWYLKAGYKRLGRFLVAYAKSYEAEQPKD' A
#
# COMPACT_ATOMS: atom_id res chain seq x y z
N MET A 1 25.63 -4.02 13.20
CA MET A 1 25.19 -2.65 12.85
C MET A 1 24.98 -2.64 11.35
N VAL A 2 23.84 -2.16 10.86
CA VAL A 2 23.63 -2.00 9.40
C VAL A 2 24.48 -0.80 8.97
N ASP A 3 25.41 -1.01 8.04
CA ASP A 3 26.25 0.07 7.53
C ASP A 3 25.40 1.13 6.81
N LYS A 4 25.85 2.39 6.89
CA LYS A 4 25.13 3.55 6.35
C LYS A 4 24.76 3.38 4.87
N LYS A 5 25.67 2.80 4.08
CA LYS A 5 25.46 2.49 2.66
C LYS A 5 24.32 1.49 2.42
N THR A 6 24.23 0.45 3.24
CA THR A 6 23.13 -0.53 3.18
C THR A 6 21.79 0.10 3.55
N SER A 7 21.79 1.06 4.47
CA SER A 7 20.56 1.79 4.84
C SER A 7 20.08 2.71 3.72
N GLU A 8 21.00 3.40 3.04
CA GLU A 8 20.69 4.25 1.88
C GLU A 8 20.15 3.45 0.68
N GLU A 9 20.72 2.27 0.40
CA GLU A 9 20.23 1.36 -0.64
C GLU A 9 18.82 0.84 -0.33
N ILE A 10 18.53 0.51 0.94
CA ILE A 10 17.20 0.11 1.38
C ILE A 10 16.19 1.26 1.18
N LEU A 11 16.54 2.48 1.61
CA LEU A 11 15.67 3.65 1.45
C LEU A 11 15.37 3.93 -0.03
N ARG A 12 16.40 3.87 -0.89
CA ARG A 12 16.21 4.02 -2.33
C ARG A 12 15.25 2.97 -2.91
N GLY A 13 15.39 1.71 -2.49
CA GLY A 13 14.47 0.64 -2.90
C GLY A 13 13.03 0.89 -2.45
N MET A 14 12.83 1.47 -1.26
CA MET A 14 11.51 1.87 -0.78
C MET A 14 10.92 3.02 -1.60
N ASP A 15 11.72 4.02 -1.95
CA ASP A 15 11.27 5.16 -2.77
C ASP A 15 10.90 4.71 -4.19
N GLU A 16 11.70 3.84 -4.81
CA GLU A 16 11.39 3.25 -6.12
C GLU A 16 10.07 2.45 -6.09
N ALA A 17 9.84 1.70 -5.02
CA ALA A 17 8.59 0.98 -4.82
C ALA A 17 7.40 1.94 -4.65
N ALA A 18 7.59 3.06 -3.96
CA ALA A 18 6.56 4.07 -3.77
C ALA A 18 6.16 4.77 -5.09
N GLU A 19 7.13 5.11 -5.94
CA GLU A 19 6.83 5.68 -7.28
C GLU A 19 6.09 4.66 -8.16
N LYS A 20 6.52 3.39 -8.18
CA LYS A 20 5.79 2.34 -8.90
C LYS A 20 4.37 2.17 -8.39
N ALA A 21 4.16 2.19 -7.07
CA ALA A 21 2.83 2.08 -6.49
C ALA A 21 1.92 3.28 -6.84
N LYS A 22 2.50 4.47 -6.98
CA LYS A 22 1.79 5.67 -7.44
C LYS A 22 1.39 5.58 -8.91
N ASP A 23 2.29 5.08 -9.76
CA ASP A 23 1.97 4.84 -11.17
C ASP A 23 0.87 3.79 -11.32
N ASP A 24 0.98 2.66 -10.60
CA ASP A 24 -0.06 1.62 -10.54
C ASP A 24 -1.40 2.18 -10.04
N PHE A 25 -1.38 2.97 -8.95
CA PHE A 25 -2.57 3.65 -8.44
C PHE A 25 -3.25 4.50 -9.51
N ASN A 26 -2.49 5.18 -10.37
CA ASN A 26 -3.03 6.01 -11.44
C ASN A 26 -3.70 5.22 -12.57
N THR A 27 -3.42 3.92 -12.70
CA THR A 27 -4.09 3.03 -13.65
C THR A 27 -5.48 2.58 -13.18
N LEU A 28 -5.77 2.69 -11.89
CA LEU A 28 -7.06 2.31 -11.32
C LEU A 28 -8.19 3.20 -11.85
N PRO A 29 -9.43 2.66 -11.98
CA PRO A 29 -10.61 3.46 -12.32
C PRO A 29 -10.76 4.67 -11.41
N GLU A 30 -11.23 5.80 -11.95
CA GLU A 30 -11.34 7.07 -11.21
C GLU A 30 -12.15 6.92 -9.92
N GLU A 31 -13.28 6.21 -9.97
CA GLU A 31 -14.11 5.98 -8.80
C GLU A 31 -13.39 5.16 -7.73
N THR A 32 -12.65 4.12 -8.12
CA THR A 32 -11.81 3.33 -7.22
C THR A 32 -10.75 4.18 -6.54
N ARG A 33 -10.07 5.06 -7.30
CA ARG A 33 -9.10 6.01 -6.74
C ARG A 33 -9.73 6.97 -5.73
N LYS A 34 -10.91 7.52 -6.05
CA LYS A 34 -11.65 8.43 -5.15
C LYS A 34 -12.04 7.75 -3.85
N LEU A 35 -12.60 6.54 -3.93
CA LEU A 35 -13.01 5.77 -2.76
C LEU A 35 -11.81 5.40 -1.87
N ALA A 36 -10.73 4.90 -2.47
CA ALA A 36 -9.51 4.56 -1.74
C ALA A 36 -8.89 5.80 -1.06
N ALA A 37 -8.74 6.91 -1.80
CA ALA A 37 -8.18 8.15 -1.27
C ALA A 37 -9.05 8.75 -0.15
N ALA A 38 -10.37 8.75 -0.31
CA ALA A 38 -11.30 9.25 0.70
C ALA A 38 -11.24 8.42 1.99
N TRP A 39 -11.20 7.09 1.87
CA TRP A 39 -11.08 6.20 3.03
C TRP A 39 -9.76 6.40 3.78
N VAL A 40 -8.63 6.42 3.06
CA VAL A 40 -7.32 6.67 3.69
C VAL A 40 -7.29 8.04 4.35
N ARG A 41 -7.71 9.11 3.66
CA ARG A 41 -7.75 10.48 4.19
C ARG A 41 -8.57 10.60 5.48
N LYS A 42 -9.72 9.91 5.55
CA LYS A 42 -10.60 9.92 6.73
C LYS A 42 -9.95 9.32 7.97
N TRP A 43 -9.09 8.31 7.80
CA TRP A 43 -8.59 7.50 8.91
C TRP A 43 -7.11 7.64 9.21
N TYR A 44 -6.26 8.11 8.29
CA TYR A 44 -4.81 8.09 8.51
C TYR A 44 -4.37 8.94 9.71
N LEU A 45 -5.02 10.09 9.97
CA LEU A 45 -4.71 10.91 11.16
C LEU A 45 -5.21 10.29 12.47
N LYS A 46 -6.17 9.37 12.41
CA LYS A 46 -6.78 8.74 13.60
C LYS A 46 -6.11 7.40 13.93
N ALA A 47 -5.85 6.60 12.90
CA ALA A 47 -5.36 5.23 13.00
C ALA A 47 -3.91 5.06 12.50
N GLY A 48 -3.39 5.95 11.67
CA GLY A 48 -2.04 5.82 11.10
C GLY A 48 -1.92 4.73 10.02
N TYR A 49 -0.99 4.95 9.09
CA TYR A 49 -0.82 4.12 7.88
C TYR A 49 -0.60 2.63 8.15
N LYS A 50 0.20 2.28 9.18
CA LYS A 50 0.53 0.88 9.50
C LYS A 50 -0.72 0.06 9.87
N ARG A 51 -1.67 0.65 10.60
CA ARG A 51 -2.92 -0.05 10.97
C ARG A 51 -3.85 -0.19 9.77
N LEU A 52 -3.97 0.86 8.96
CA LEU A 52 -4.78 0.84 7.74
C LEU A 52 -4.27 -0.19 6.73
N GLY A 53 -2.95 -0.26 6.51
CA GLY A 53 -2.35 -1.26 5.62
C GLY A 53 -2.63 -2.70 6.07
N ARG A 54 -2.64 -2.98 7.37
CA ARG A 54 -2.99 -4.30 7.90
C ARG A 54 -4.42 -4.72 7.55
N PHE A 55 -5.38 -3.78 7.58
CA PHE A 55 -6.76 -4.08 7.22
C PHE A 55 -6.89 -4.43 5.73
N LEU A 56 -6.23 -3.66 4.86
CA LEU A 56 -6.26 -3.91 3.42
C LEU A 56 -5.60 -5.25 3.06
N VAL A 57 -4.46 -5.57 3.66
CA VAL A 57 -3.79 -6.87 3.45
C VAL A 57 -4.63 -8.03 3.97
N ALA A 58 -5.27 -7.88 5.13
CA ALA A 58 -6.15 -8.91 5.68
C ALA A 58 -7.35 -9.18 4.75
N TYR A 59 -7.95 -8.13 4.21
CA TYR A 59 -9.05 -8.21 3.24
C TYR A 59 -8.60 -8.85 1.91
N ALA A 60 -7.44 -8.48 1.39
CA ALA A 60 -6.90 -9.10 0.18
C ALA A 60 -6.71 -10.61 0.37
N LYS A 61 -6.16 -11.03 1.50
CA LYS A 61 -5.98 -12.46 1.84
C LYS A 61 -7.30 -13.21 1.98
N SER A 62 -8.34 -12.60 2.57
CA SER A 62 -9.65 -13.25 2.65
C SER A 62 -10.26 -13.43 1.27
N TYR A 63 -10.13 -12.42 0.40
CA TYR A 63 -10.63 -12.50 -0.97
C TYR A 63 -9.91 -13.56 -1.80
N GLU A 64 -8.57 -13.65 -1.71
CA GLU A 64 -7.77 -14.68 -2.38
C GLU A 64 -8.11 -16.11 -1.90
N ALA A 65 -8.52 -16.26 -0.64
CA ALA A 65 -8.91 -17.57 -0.09
C ALA A 65 -10.30 -18.02 -0.53
N GLU A 66 -11.18 -17.08 -0.89
CA GLU A 66 -12.56 -17.34 -1.33
C GLU A 66 -12.67 -17.60 -2.84
N GLN A 67 -11.66 -17.23 -3.63
CA GLN A 67 -11.61 -17.54 -5.06
C GLN A 67 -10.93 -18.91 -5.27
N PRO A 68 -11.58 -19.90 -5.91
CA PRO A 68 -10.92 -21.15 -6.26
C PRO A 68 -9.74 -20.84 -7.18
N LYS A 69 -8.58 -21.44 -6.91
CA LYS A 69 -7.44 -21.40 -7.82
C LYS A 69 -7.82 -22.22 -9.06
N ASP A 70 -8.10 -21.53 -10.16
CA ASP A 70 -8.16 -22.13 -11.50
C ASP A 70 -6.80 -22.74 -11.91
#